data_AF-A0A0F5ZWR0-F1
#
_entry.id   AF-A0A0F5ZWR0-F1
#
_cell.length_a   1.000
_cell.length_b   1.000
_cell.length_c   1.000
_cell.angle_alpha   90.00
_cell.angle_beta   90.00
_cell.angle_gamma   90.00
#
_symmetry.space_group_name_H-M   'P 1'
#
loop_
_entity.id
_entity.type
_entity.pdbx_description
1 polymer ?
#
loop_
_entity_poly.entity_id
_entity_poly.type
_entity_poly.pdbx_seq_one_letter_code
_entity_poly.pdbx_strand_id
1 'polypeptide(L)'
;MESRIPLPTDNIYKFYALFGLLLVIFGLGAFLYVNQSTNNLMYEVIVEHQTLKNIPDQVRTVQEETRFQVLDNKIRIGKQNENFFNSCIAFIIAAGIWMIVFGFKTWHTIIQPLQDEITRLNIKKLKQEVGEEEDT
;
A
#
# COMPACT_ATOMS: atom_id res chain seq x y z
N MET A 1 37.18 -8.13 -12.35
CA MET A 1 36.33 -8.70 -11.28
C MET A 1 35.02 -7.93 -11.31
N GLU A 2 34.04 -8.46 -12.02
CA GLU A 2 32.73 -7.82 -12.11
C GLU A 2 32.00 -8.09 -10.79
N SER A 3 31.97 -7.08 -9.93
CA SER A 3 31.25 -7.12 -8.65
C SER A 3 29.77 -7.22 -8.96
N ARG A 4 29.25 -8.44 -9.06
CA ARG A 4 27.81 -8.69 -9.01
C ARG A 4 27.38 -8.47 -7.57
N ILE A 5 27.28 -7.20 -7.18
CA ILE A 5 26.52 -6.82 -6.00
C ILE A 5 25.14 -7.43 -6.24
N PRO A 6 24.69 -8.40 -5.42
CA PRO A 6 23.38 -9.01 -5.61
C PRO A 6 22.35 -7.91 -5.43
N LEU A 7 21.87 -7.38 -6.55
CA LEU A 7 20.78 -6.42 -6.54
C LEU A 7 19.55 -7.15 -5.96
N PRO A 8 18.60 -6.44 -5.33
CA PRO A 8 17.37 -7.06 -4.83
C PRO A 8 16.57 -7.89 -5.86
N THR A 9 16.92 -7.77 -7.15
CA THR A 9 16.46 -8.60 -8.29
C THR A 9 17.04 -10.02 -8.35
N ASP A 10 17.94 -10.43 -7.45
CA ASP A 10 18.52 -11.79 -7.45
C ASP A 10 17.52 -12.90 -7.07
N ASN A 11 16.37 -12.53 -6.50
CA ASN A 11 15.32 -13.48 -6.13
C ASN A 11 13.92 -12.85 -6.22
N ILE A 12 13.05 -13.44 -7.04
CA ILE A 12 11.65 -13.01 -7.24
C ILE A 12 10.85 -12.94 -5.93
N TYR A 13 11.15 -13.79 -4.95
CA TYR A 13 10.45 -13.80 -3.66
C TYR A 13 10.85 -12.61 -2.76
N LYS A 14 12.11 -12.17 -2.81
CA LYS A 14 12.55 -10.93 -2.15
C LYS A 14 11.92 -9.71 -2.83
N PHE A 15 11.82 -9.73 -4.16
CA PHE A 15 11.10 -8.70 -4.91
C PHE A 15 9.64 -8.61 -4.50
N TYR A 16 8.91 -9.74 -4.42
CA TYR A 16 7.51 -9.74 -3.95
C TYR A 16 7.35 -9.18 -2.54
N ALA A 17 8.27 -9.50 -1.63
CA ALA A 17 8.24 -8.97 -0.29
C ALA A 17 8.43 -7.44 -0.26
N LEU A 18 9.42 -6.93 -0.99
CA LEU A 18 9.71 -5.49 -1.05
C LEU A 18 8.64 -4.70 -1.81
N PHE A 19 8.11 -5.26 -2.90
CA PHE A 19 7.02 -4.65 -3.65
C PHE A 19 5.72 -4.66 -2.85
N GLY A 20 5.43 -5.74 -2.13
CA GLY A 20 4.30 -5.79 -1.20
C GLY A 20 4.42 -4.73 -0.10
N LEU A 21 5.61 -4.55 0.48
CA LEU A 21 5.88 -3.49 1.46
C LEU A 21 5.65 -2.09 0.87
N LEU A 22 6.10 -1.86 -0.36
CA LEU A 22 5.84 -0.62 -1.09
C LEU A 22 4.33 -0.36 -1.21
N LEU A 23 3.56 -1.35 -1.66
CA LEU A 23 2.10 -1.23 -1.78
C LEU A 23 1.43 -0.89 -0.44
N VAL A 24 1.88 -1.49 0.66
CA VAL A 24 1.34 -1.19 2.00
C VAL A 24 1.64 0.25 2.40
N ILE A 25 2.89 0.72 2.25
CA ILE A 25 3.29 2.09 2.62
C ILE A 25 2.49 3.12 1.80
N PHE A 26 2.43 2.94 0.48
CA PHE A 26 1.68 3.84 -0.40
C PHE A 26 0.17 3.75 -0.16
N GLY A 27 -0.35 2.55 0.14
CA GLY A 27 -1.75 2.34 0.49
C GLY A 27 -2.14 3.08 1.78
N LEU A 28 -1.30 3.02 2.82
CA LEU A 28 -1.51 3.78 4.06
C LEU A 28 -1.47 5.28 3.81
N GLY A 29 -0.53 5.77 3.00
CA GLY A 29 -0.47 7.18 2.61
C GLY A 29 -1.72 7.63 1.85
N ALA A 30 -2.18 6.83 0.88
CA ALA A 30 -3.40 7.09 0.12
C ALA A 30 -4.65 7.09 1.02
N PHE A 31 -4.73 6.16 1.98
CA PHE A 31 -5.82 6.08 2.95
C PHE A 31 -5.93 7.37 3.77
N LEU A 32 -4.81 7.82 4.34
CA LEU A 32 -4.77 9.08 5.10
C LEU A 32 -5.15 10.28 4.23
N TYR A 33 -4.65 10.33 3.00
CA TYR A 33 -4.96 11.40 2.05
C TYR A 33 -6.46 11.45 1.69
N VAL A 34 -7.09 10.32 1.38
CA VAL A 34 -8.53 10.26 1.07
C VAL A 34 -9.36 10.72 2.25
N ASN A 35 -9.05 10.26 3.46
CA ASN A 35 -9.74 10.69 4.68
C ASN A 35 -9.59 12.20 4.92
N GLN A 36 -8.37 12.74 4.79
CA GLN A 36 -8.12 14.17 4.96
C GLN A 36 -8.84 15.01 3.90
N SER A 37 -8.80 14.57 2.63
CA SER A 37 -9.46 15.25 1.51
C SER A 37 -10.98 15.30 1.71
N THR A 38 -11.60 14.18 2.09
CA THR A 38 -13.04 14.14 2.35
C THR A 38 -13.42 14.95 3.59
N ASN A 39 -12.62 14.93 4.65
CA ASN A 39 -12.88 15.76 5.83
C ASN A 39 -12.83 17.25 5.50
N ASN A 40 -11.85 17.69 4.70
CA ASN A 40 -11.75 19.08 4.26
C ASN A 40 -12.98 19.50 3.43
N LEU A 41 -13.42 18.65 2.51
CA LEU A 41 -14.64 18.85 1.72
C LEU A 41 -15.87 18.98 2.63
N MET A 42 -15.99 18.10 3.63
CA MET A 42 -17.10 18.14 4.59
C MET A 42 -17.08 19.42 5.41
N TYR A 43 -15.92 19.86 5.91
CA TYR A 43 -15.83 21.11 6.69
C TYR A 43 -16.22 22.35 5.88
N GLU A 44 -15.89 22.40 4.60
CA GLU A 44 -16.27 23.51 3.71
C GLU A 44 -17.79 23.55 3.48
N VAL A 45 -18.42 22.39 3.33
CA VAL A 45 -19.80 22.28 2.81
C VAL A 45 -20.85 22.12 3.91
N ILE A 46 -20.47 21.58 5.08
CA ILE A 46 -21.44 21.18 6.12
C ILE A 46 -22.19 22.37 6.73
N VAL A 47 -21.53 23.50 6.95
CA VAL A 47 -22.16 24.67 7.60
C VAL A 47 -23.27 25.22 6.69
N GLU A 48 -22.97 25.45 5.42
CA GLU A 48 -23.94 25.96 4.45
C GLU A 48 -25.05 24.95 4.14
N HIS A 49 -24.72 23.66 4.08
CA HIS A 49 -25.74 22.62 3.92
C HIS A 49 -26.72 22.60 5.10
N GLN A 50 -26.22 22.70 6.33
CA GLN A 50 -27.07 22.70 7.53
C GLN A 50 -27.90 23.99 7.66
N THR A 51 -27.36 25.16 7.30
CA THR A 51 -28.13 26.41 7.34
C THR A 51 -29.31 26.37 6.38
N LEU A 52 -29.09 25.90 5.15
CA LEU A 52 -30.16 25.76 4.15
C LEU A 52 -31.16 24.66 4.51
N LYS A 53 -30.69 23.55 5.09
CA LYS A 53 -31.55 22.45 5.56
C LYS A 53 -32.53 22.86 6.65
N ASN A 54 -32.16 23.83 7.50
CA ASN A 54 -33.00 24.31 8.59
C ASN A 54 -34.09 25.30 8.12
N ILE A 55 -34.01 25.80 6.87
CA ILE A 55 -35.06 26.62 6.26
C ILE A 55 -36.15 25.68 5.72
N PRO A 56 -37.43 25.84 6.13
CA PRO A 56 -38.51 25.04 5.59
C PRO A 56 -38.60 25.16 4.06
N ASP A 57 -38.77 24.03 3.37
CA ASP A 57 -38.72 23.97 1.89
C ASP A 57 -39.74 24.90 1.21
N GLN A 58 -40.85 25.21 1.90
CA GLN A 58 -41.92 26.09 1.43
C GLN A 58 -41.52 27.58 1.36
N VAL A 59 -40.47 27.97 2.09
CA VAL A 59 -40.00 29.35 2.23
C VAL A 59 -38.72 29.58 1.42
N ARG A 60 -38.11 28.50 0.91
CA ARG A 60 -36.83 28.55 0.21
C ARG A 60 -37.00 29.14 -1.19
N THR A 61 -36.14 30.09 -1.54
CA THR A 61 -36.10 30.64 -2.90
C THR A 61 -35.56 29.60 -3.89
N VAL A 62 -35.90 29.74 -5.18
CA VAL A 62 -35.39 28.83 -6.24
C VAL A 62 -33.86 28.76 -6.25
N GLN A 63 -33.18 29.88 -5.93
CA GLN A 63 -31.73 29.95 -5.85
C GLN A 63 -31.18 29.15 -4.66
N GLU A 64 -31.79 29.30 -3.48
CA GLU A 64 -31.41 28.55 -2.27
C GLU A 64 -31.67 27.05 -2.42
N GLU A 65 -32.77 26.66 -3.07
CA GLU A 65 -33.08 25.25 -3.37
C GLU A 65 -32.03 24.63 -4.30
N THR A 66 -31.66 25.36 -5.35
CA THR A 66 -30.61 24.91 -6.28
C THR A 66 -29.27 24.76 -5.56
N ARG A 67 -28.90 25.73 -4.72
CA ARG A 67 -27.68 25.66 -3.89
C ARG A 67 -27.71 24.46 -2.96
N PHE A 68 -28.83 24.23 -2.27
CA PHE A 68 -29.00 23.09 -1.38
C PHE A 68 -28.81 21.76 -2.13
N GLN A 69 -29.44 21.59 -3.29
CA GLN A 69 -29.28 20.38 -4.12
C GLN A 69 -27.83 20.17 -4.59
N VAL A 70 -27.12 21.24 -4.94
CA VAL A 70 -25.70 21.15 -5.32
C VAL A 70 -24.85 20.73 -4.13
N LEU A 71 -25.04 21.34 -2.97
CA LEU A 71 -24.31 21.01 -1.73
C LEU A 71 -24.59 19.56 -1.29
N ASP A 72 -25.85 19.13 -1.36
CA ASP A 72 -26.26 17.77 -1.01
C ASP A 72 -25.63 16.73 -1.95
N ASN A 73 -25.65 17.01 -3.27
CA ASN A 73 -24.95 16.16 -4.24
C ASN A 73 -23.44 16.14 -4.03
N LYS A 74 -22.81 17.27 -3.68
CA LYS A 74 -21.37 17.36 -3.37
C LYS A 74 -21.01 16.47 -2.18
N ILE A 75 -21.81 16.49 -1.10
CA ILE A 75 -21.65 15.60 0.07
C ILE A 75 -21.85 14.13 -0.34
N ARG A 76 -22.92 13.83 -1.06
CA ARG A 76 -23.27 12.47 -1.48
C ARG A 76 -22.17 11.84 -2.32
N ILE A 77 -21.70 12.55 -3.35
CA ILE A 77 -20.62 12.11 -4.24
C ILE A 77 -19.31 12.00 -3.45
N GLY A 78 -19.01 12.98 -2.58
CA GLY A 78 -17.83 12.94 -1.73
C GLY A 78 -17.75 11.67 -0.87
N LYS A 79 -18.84 11.33 -0.17
CA LYS A 79 -18.92 10.10 0.64
C LYS A 79 -18.89 8.82 -0.20
N GLN A 80 -19.54 8.81 -1.37
CA GLN A 80 -19.49 7.66 -2.27
C GLN A 80 -18.07 7.42 -2.77
N ASN A 81 -17.36 8.47 -3.16
CA ASN A 81 -15.97 8.40 -3.59
C ASN A 81 -15.04 7.94 -2.46
N GLU A 82 -15.20 8.49 -1.25
CA GLU A 82 -14.45 8.07 -0.07
C GLU A 82 -14.58 6.55 0.16
N ASN A 83 -15.81 6.04 0.19
CA ASN A 83 -16.07 4.62 0.39
C ASN A 83 -15.49 3.74 -0.73
N PHE A 84 -15.63 4.19 -1.98
CA PHE A 84 -15.07 3.49 -3.13
C PHE A 84 -13.54 3.44 -3.08
N PHE A 85 -12.89 4.58 -2.87
CA PHE A 85 -11.43 4.66 -2.76
C PHE A 85 -10.91 3.88 -1.56
N ASN A 86 -11.54 3.98 -0.39
CA ASN A 86 -11.16 3.20 0.79
C ASN A 86 -11.27 1.69 0.52
N SER A 87 -12.29 1.24 -0.22
CA SER A 87 -12.44 -0.16 -0.61
C SER A 87 -11.31 -0.61 -1.56
N CYS A 88 -10.97 0.20 -2.56
CA CYS A 88 -9.85 -0.08 -3.46
C CYS A 88 -8.50 -0.11 -2.71
N ILE A 89 -8.26 0.86 -1.83
CA ILE A 89 -7.04 0.93 -1.02
C ILE A 89 -6.93 -0.28 -0.09
N ALA A 90 -8.03 -0.68 0.56
CA ALA A 90 -8.06 -1.87 1.40
C ALA A 90 -7.68 -3.14 0.62
N PHE A 91 -8.20 -3.29 -0.62
CA PHE A 91 -7.81 -4.39 -1.49
C PHE A 91 -6.31 -4.37 -1.85
N ILE A 92 -5.76 -3.19 -2.17
CA ILE A 92 -4.33 -3.03 -2.48
C ILE A 92 -3.46 -3.36 -1.27
N ILE A 93 -3.83 -2.88 -0.07
CA ILE A 93 -3.11 -3.19 1.17
C ILE A 93 -3.17 -4.69 1.46
N ALA A 94 -4.34 -5.32 1.33
CA ALA A 94 -4.49 -6.76 1.53
C ALA A 94 -3.62 -7.57 0.56
N ALA A 95 -3.61 -7.19 -0.73
CA ALA A 95 -2.72 -7.79 -1.72
C ALA A 95 -1.24 -7.58 -1.36
N GLY A 96 -0.86 -6.38 -0.92
CA GLY A 96 0.50 -6.07 -0.46
C GLY A 96 0.94 -6.93 0.73
N ILE A 97 0.10 -7.06 1.76
CA ILE A 97 0.35 -7.93 2.92
C ILE A 97 0.50 -9.38 2.49
N TRP A 98 -0.38 -9.85 1.59
CA TRP A 98 -0.29 -11.22 1.06
C TRP A 98 1.04 -11.45 0.32
N MET A 99 1.49 -10.49 -0.51
CA MET A 99 2.78 -10.56 -1.19
C MET A 99 3.97 -10.57 -0.22
N ILE A 100 3.92 -9.78 0.87
CA ILE A 100 4.93 -9.79 1.93
C ILE A 100 5.02 -11.18 2.55
N VAL A 101 3.89 -11.71 3.02
CA VAL A 101 3.85 -13.01 3.70
C VAL A 101 4.32 -14.13 2.77
N PHE A 102 3.83 -14.14 1.53
CA PHE A 102 4.20 -15.15 0.54
C PHE A 102 5.69 -15.05 0.16
N GLY A 103 6.19 -13.85 -0.11
CA GLY A 103 7.58 -13.59 -0.47
C GLY A 103 8.55 -13.97 0.65
N PHE A 104 8.30 -13.50 1.87
CA PHE A 104 9.15 -13.81 3.03
C PHE A 104 9.11 -15.29 3.39
N LYS A 105 7.92 -15.89 3.45
CA LYS A 105 7.78 -17.31 3.81
C LYS A 105 8.57 -18.18 2.84
N THR A 106 8.34 -18.01 1.53
CA THR A 106 8.98 -18.83 0.50
C THR A 106 10.49 -18.58 0.44
N TRP A 107 10.91 -17.32 0.58
CA TRP A 107 12.33 -17.00 0.63
C TRP A 107 13.03 -17.67 1.83
N HIS A 108 12.47 -17.55 3.03
CA HIS A 108 13.09 -18.05 4.25
C HIS A 108 13.10 -19.59 4.33
N THR A 109 12.04 -20.26 3.88
CA THR A 109 11.93 -21.72 4.05
C THR A 109 12.55 -22.53 2.91
N ILE A 110 12.63 -21.97 1.70
CA ILE A 110 13.07 -22.73 0.50
C ILE A 110 14.38 -22.16 -0.04
N ILE A 111 14.43 -20.86 -0.30
CA ILE A 111 15.58 -20.29 -1.00
C ILE A 111 16.78 -20.07 -0.09
N GLN A 112 16.56 -19.59 1.14
CA GLN A 112 17.65 -19.35 2.08
C GLN A 112 18.45 -20.64 2.39
N PRO A 113 17.82 -21.79 2.71
CA PRO A 113 18.58 -23.03 2.93
C PRO A 113 19.40 -23.46 1.71
N LEU A 114 18.84 -23.33 0.51
CA LEU A 114 19.53 -23.66 -0.74
C LEU A 114 20.74 -22.73 -0.97
N GLN A 115 20.59 -21.43 -0.69
CA GLN A 115 21.68 -20.45 -0.79
C GLN A 115 22.77 -20.74 0.25
N ASP A 116 22.39 -21.12 1.47
CA ASP A 116 23.31 -21.45 2.54
C ASP A 116 24.13 -22.72 2.19
N GLU A 117 23.49 -23.71 1.57
CA GLU A 117 24.16 -24.93 1.09
C GLU A 117 25.16 -24.64 -0.04
N ILE A 118 24.74 -23.88 -1.06
CA ILE A 118 25.62 -23.45 -2.16
C ILE A 118 26.82 -22.67 -1.60
N THR A 119 26.59 -21.78 -0.65
CA THR A 119 27.66 -20.99 -0.01
C THR A 119 28.63 -21.89 0.74
N ARG A 120 28.13 -22.87 1.51
CA ARG A 120 28.98 -23.85 2.21
C ARG A 120 29.83 -24.68 1.25
N LEU A 121 29.26 -25.17 0.15
CA LEU A 121 29.99 -25.93 -0.86
C LEU A 121 31.06 -25.08 -1.56
N ASN A 122 30.75 -23.82 -1.88
CA ASN A 122 31.71 -22.88 -2.46
C ASN A 122 32.89 -22.61 -1.50
N ILE A 123 32.61 -22.43 -0.21
CA ILE A 123 33.66 -22.27 0.81
C ILE A 123 34.56 -23.51 0.86
N LYS A 124 33.97 -24.72 0.85
CA LYS A 124 34.75 -25.97 0.86
C LYS A 124 35.64 -26.11 -0.37
N LYS A 125 35.13 -25.77 -1.55
CA LYS A 125 35.89 -25.77 -2.81
C LYS A 125 37.06 -24.79 -2.76
N LEU A 126 36.82 -23.57 -2.27
CA LEU A 126 37.86 -22.54 -2.15
C LEU A 126 38.97 -22.95 -1.18
N LYS A 127 38.64 -23.59 -0.04
CA LYS A 127 39.66 -24.11 0.88
C LYS A 127 40.56 -25.16 0.22
N GLN A 128 39.98 -26.08 -0.55
CA GLN A 128 40.73 -27.08 -1.31
C GLN A 128 41.63 -26.43 -2.38
N GLU A 129 41.16 -25.38 -3.05
CA GLU A 129 41.93 -24.66 -4.08
C GLU A 129 43.12 -23.87 -3.50
N VAL A 130 43.00 -23.38 -2.26
CA VAL A 130 44.05 -22.60 -1.57
C VAL A 130 45.09 -23.50 -0.88
N GLY A 131 44.87 -24.83 -0.86
CA GLY A 131 45.80 -25.78 -0.25
C GLY A 131 45.76 -25.81 1.28
N GLU A 132 44.73 -25.22 1.89
CA GLU A 132 44.39 -25.45 3.29
C GLU A 132 43.68 -26.81 3.38
N GLU A 133 44.44 -27.89 3.25
CA GLU A 133 43.96 -29.21 3.67
C GLU A 133 43.75 -29.16 5.18
N GLU A 134 42.56 -29.61 5.63
CA GLU A 134 42.22 -29.71 7.05
C GLU A 134 43.26 -30.59 7.74
N ASP A 135 44.19 -29.97 8.49
CA ASP A 135 44.93 -30.64 9.56
C ASP A 135 43.87 -31.28 10.47
N THR A 136 43.91 -32.62 10.48
CA THR A 136 43.06 -33.56 11.25
C THR A 136 42.69 -33.12 12.66
#